data_AF-A0A7C8ILB1-F1
#
_entry.id   AF-A0A7C8ILB1-F1
#
_cell.length_a   1.000
_cell.length_b   1.000
_cell.length_c   1.000
_cell.angle_alpha   90.00
_cell.angle_beta   90.00
_cell.angle_gamma   90.00
#
_symmetry.space_group_name_H-M   'P 1'
#
loop_
_entity.id
_entity.type
_entity.pdbx_description
1 polymer ?
#
loop_
_entity_poly.entity_id
_entity_poly.type
_entity_poly.pdbx_seq_one_letter_code
_entity_poly.pdbx_strand_id
1 'polypeptide(L)'
;MQSPVISDPGSVQQSEEDLSPEEDPDEAQVWLRQLELMHHYTTTTCQKMPRANELLRLWQIEIPRLAAHHPYLMHQILAVAAYHRAYLHPADRDSFELEALRHHSNTVKSFHKAIQHLNEESCHTVFAAAMLVIINTFASHALTTQISTSSTLGDLLGSFVLIRGMNGILQSFEHLLQDGPLGPLLILSQRPSSLPLLETLIQKLHELLSDFRDDSSDMTICRQEVHNFIHTIERGMITSDRPLLRIIMYWPIALTDGFLTLLHQRQRTALVVLSYYGVALVAAGFDVWFLERWGQKLLQEIETLVGSQADSLKWQLDTLKKALQPN
;
A
#
# COMPACT_ATOMS: atom_id res chain seq x y z
N MET A 1 18.80 32.93 90.98
CA MET A 1 18.49 33.64 89.73
C MET A 1 18.02 32.60 88.73
N GLN A 2 16.71 32.56 88.48
CA GLN A 2 16.05 31.70 87.48
C GLN A 2 15.85 32.52 86.19
N SER A 3 16.17 31.93 85.04
CA SER A 3 15.72 32.29 83.66
C SER A 3 16.43 31.36 82.65
N PRO A 4 15.90 31.10 81.43
CA PRO A 4 14.93 30.02 81.22
C PRO A 4 15.31 29.05 80.09
N VAL A 5 14.50 27.99 80.01
CA VAL A 5 14.43 26.93 79.01
C VAL A 5 14.31 27.48 77.58
N ILE A 6 15.17 27.01 76.67
CA ILE A 6 14.98 27.12 75.22
C ILE A 6 14.54 25.74 74.72
N SER A 7 13.27 25.65 74.35
CA SER A 7 12.65 24.53 73.65
C SER A 7 13.06 24.54 72.19
N ASP A 8 13.67 23.45 71.74
CA ASP A 8 14.04 23.18 70.35
C ASP A 8 12.83 22.58 69.60
N PRO A 9 12.28 23.21 68.55
CA PRO A 9 11.20 22.64 67.77
C PRO A 9 11.72 22.09 66.44
N GLY A 10 11.50 20.78 66.24
CA GLY A 10 11.25 20.24 64.91
C GLY A 10 12.44 19.68 64.14
N SER A 11 12.91 18.49 64.53
CA SER A 11 13.42 17.53 63.56
C SER A 11 12.25 16.83 62.87
N VAL A 12 11.57 17.56 61.99
CA VAL A 12 10.74 16.94 60.96
C VAL A 12 11.72 16.32 59.96
N GLN A 13 11.87 15.00 60.04
CA GLN A 13 12.35 14.20 58.91
C GLN A 13 11.41 14.52 57.73
N GLN A 14 11.85 15.41 56.84
CA GLN A 14 11.31 15.47 55.49
C GLN A 14 11.71 14.14 54.86
N SER A 15 10.77 13.20 54.87
CA SER A 15 10.67 12.16 53.86
C SER A 15 10.87 12.84 52.51
N GLU A 16 11.98 12.51 51.85
CA GLU A 16 12.08 12.62 50.41
C GLU A 16 10.92 11.78 49.86
N GLU A 17 9.78 12.44 49.62
CA GLU A 17 8.76 11.92 48.73
C GLU A 17 9.45 11.71 47.39
N ASP A 18 9.69 10.43 47.12
CA ASP A 18 10.11 9.88 45.85
C ASP A 18 9.04 10.28 44.82
N LEU A 19 9.17 11.51 44.29
CA LEU A 19 8.37 12.04 43.19
C LEU A 19 8.88 11.39 41.90
N SER A 20 8.76 10.07 41.81
CA SER A 20 8.63 9.43 40.52
C SER A 20 7.33 9.96 39.91
N PRO A 21 7.35 10.61 38.74
CA PRO A 21 6.11 10.99 38.08
C PRO A 21 5.30 9.71 37.87
N GLU A 22 4.13 9.61 38.49
CA GLU A 22 3.17 8.55 38.19
C GLU A 22 2.87 8.67 36.69
N GLU A 23 3.45 7.78 35.88
CA GLU A 23 3.19 7.72 34.44
C GLU A 23 1.67 7.58 34.25
N ASP A 24 1.07 8.44 33.42
CA ASP A 24 -0.34 8.35 33.09
C ASP A 24 -0.62 6.93 32.55
N PRO A 25 -1.48 6.14 33.22
CA PRO A 25 -1.75 4.76 32.81
C PRO A 25 -2.18 4.62 31.35
N ASP A 26 -2.76 5.67 30.75
CA ASP A 26 -3.15 5.70 29.34
C ASP A 26 -1.94 5.91 28.42
N GLU A 27 -0.99 6.77 28.80
CA GLU A 27 0.26 6.99 28.05
C GLU A 27 1.15 5.74 28.05
N ALA A 28 1.27 5.07 29.20
CA ALA A 28 2.02 3.82 29.32
C ALA A 28 1.43 2.71 28.43
N GLN A 29 0.10 2.60 28.37
CA GLN A 29 -0.59 1.63 27.50
C GLN A 29 -0.39 1.94 26.02
N VAL A 30 -0.48 3.21 25.62
CA VAL A 30 -0.22 3.65 24.25
C VAL A 30 1.22 3.32 23.84
N TRP A 31 2.19 3.60 24.72
CA TRP A 31 3.60 3.29 24.48
C TRP A 31 3.85 1.79 24.29
N LEU A 32 3.33 0.95 25.19
CA LEU A 32 3.46 -0.50 25.10
C LEU A 32 2.85 -1.05 23.81
N ARG A 33 1.69 -0.53 23.40
CA ARG A 33 1.02 -0.95 22.16
C ARG A 33 1.83 -0.58 20.91
N GLN A 34 2.46 0.61 20.89
CA GLN A 34 3.38 1.00 19.82
C GLN A 34 4.63 0.11 19.77
N LEU A 35 5.18 -0.27 20.93
CA LEU A 35 6.30 -1.20 21.01
C LEU A 35 5.92 -2.60 20.50
N GLU A 36 4.73 -3.10 20.83
CA GLU A 36 4.23 -4.37 20.29
C GLU A 36 4.10 -4.34 18.77
N LEU A 37 3.54 -3.25 18.21
CA LEU A 37 3.45 -3.08 16.76
C LEU A 37 4.82 -3.01 16.09
N MET A 38 5.77 -2.31 16.71
CA MET A 38 7.14 -2.21 16.19
C MET A 38 7.87 -3.56 16.27
N HIS A 39 7.66 -4.32 17.34
CA HIS A 39 8.13 -5.69 17.47
C HIS A 39 7.54 -6.56 16.35
N HIS A 40 6.21 -6.58 16.20
CA HIS A 40 5.53 -7.33 15.13
C HIS A 40 6.01 -6.92 13.73
N TYR A 41 6.29 -5.62 13.51
CA TYR A 41 6.84 -5.15 12.26
C TYR A 41 8.19 -5.79 11.96
N THR A 42 9.12 -5.71 12.89
CA THR A 42 10.52 -6.14 12.71
C THR A 42 10.69 -7.66 12.75
N THR A 43 9.77 -8.41 13.34
CA THR A 43 9.82 -9.88 13.39
C THR A 43 8.98 -10.55 12.32
N THR A 44 7.83 -10.00 11.96
CA THR A 44 6.79 -10.71 11.21
C THR A 44 6.39 -9.97 9.94
N THR A 45 6.00 -8.69 10.04
CA THR A 45 5.51 -7.91 8.89
C THR A 45 6.59 -7.66 7.85
N CYS A 46 7.83 -7.39 8.25
CA CYS A 46 8.97 -7.17 7.35
C CYS A 46 9.19 -8.34 6.38
N GLN A 47 8.86 -9.57 6.78
CA GLN A 47 8.98 -10.78 5.95
C GLN A 47 7.90 -10.88 4.87
N LYS A 48 6.80 -10.13 5.01
CA LYS A 48 5.67 -10.08 4.09
C LYS A 48 5.67 -8.82 3.21
N MET A 49 6.73 -8.02 3.27
CA MET A 49 6.91 -6.84 2.43
C MET A 49 7.38 -7.22 1.01
N PRO A 50 7.20 -6.33 0.01
CA PRO A 50 7.66 -6.57 -1.36
C PRO A 50 9.15 -6.97 -1.42
N ARG A 51 9.45 -8.09 -2.10
CA ARG A 51 10.81 -8.64 -2.25
C ARG A 51 11.52 -8.91 -0.92
N ALA A 52 10.80 -9.15 0.18
CA ALA A 52 11.42 -9.42 1.48
C ALA A 52 12.38 -10.61 1.49
N ASN A 53 12.18 -11.61 0.61
CA ASN A 53 13.13 -12.72 0.41
C ASN A 53 14.53 -12.26 -0.04
N GLU A 54 14.63 -11.12 -0.72
CA GLU A 54 15.90 -10.53 -1.18
C GLU A 54 16.32 -9.35 -0.29
N LEU A 55 15.35 -8.59 0.19
CA LEU A 55 15.53 -7.27 0.81
C LEU A 55 15.12 -7.25 2.28
N LEU A 56 15.20 -8.39 2.99
CA LEU A 56 14.77 -8.47 4.38
C LEU A 56 15.45 -7.42 5.26
N ARG A 57 16.77 -7.23 5.10
CA ARG A 57 17.56 -6.25 5.87
C ARG A 57 17.05 -4.82 5.68
N LEU A 58 16.58 -4.49 4.47
CA LEU A 58 16.03 -3.17 4.17
C LEU A 58 14.75 -2.91 4.97
N TRP A 59 13.81 -3.85 4.92
CA TRP A 59 12.53 -3.75 5.62
C TRP A 59 12.68 -3.90 7.14
N GLN A 60 13.56 -4.79 7.60
CA GLN A 60 13.73 -5.10 9.02
C GLN A 60 14.59 -4.08 9.76
N ILE A 61 15.57 -3.44 9.11
CA ILE A 61 16.58 -2.60 9.77
C ILE A 61 16.60 -1.19 9.19
N GLU A 62 16.81 -1.04 7.87
CA GLU A 62 17.10 0.27 7.28
C GLU A 62 15.91 1.23 7.32
N ILE A 63 14.70 0.76 6.96
CA ILE A 63 13.48 1.58 7.01
C ILE A 63 13.13 1.97 8.46
N PRO A 64 13.12 1.05 9.44
CA PRO A 64 13.04 1.40 10.87
C PRO A 64 14.06 2.44 11.34
N ARG A 65 15.32 2.31 10.90
CA ARG A 65 16.39 3.25 11.27
C ARG A 65 16.13 4.65 10.70
N LEU A 66 15.64 4.76 9.47
CA LEU A 66 15.20 6.02 8.89
C LEU A 66 14.01 6.60 9.69
N ALA A 67 13.07 5.75 10.07
CA ALA A 67 11.84 6.14 10.78
C ALA A 67 12.09 6.68 12.19
N ALA A 68 13.16 6.23 12.87
CA ALA A 68 13.50 6.67 14.22
C ALA A 68 13.65 8.20 14.36
N HIS A 69 13.98 8.90 13.26
CA HIS A 69 14.14 10.35 13.23
C HIS A 69 12.96 11.07 12.54
N HIS A 70 11.96 10.32 12.06
CA HIS A 70 10.90 10.84 11.20
C HIS A 70 9.55 10.26 11.62
N PRO A 71 8.79 10.97 12.49
CA PRO A 71 7.53 10.47 13.03
C PRO A 71 6.52 10.05 11.97
N TYR A 72 6.47 10.75 10.84
CA TYR A 72 5.57 10.40 9.74
C TYR A 72 5.85 9.00 9.17
N LEU A 73 7.12 8.63 9.01
CA LEU A 73 7.51 7.31 8.52
C LEU A 73 7.25 6.25 9.60
N MET A 74 7.54 6.54 10.86
CA MET A 74 7.29 5.63 11.98
C MET A 74 5.82 5.23 12.08
N HIS A 75 4.90 6.20 12.01
CA HIS A 75 3.49 5.86 12.03
C HIS A 75 3.04 5.06 10.81
N GLN A 76 3.63 5.26 9.62
CA GLN A 76 3.31 4.39 8.47
C GLN A 76 3.78 2.95 8.71
N ILE A 77 4.93 2.74 9.36
CA ILE A 77 5.41 1.42 9.80
C ILE A 77 4.42 0.77 10.78
N LEU A 78 4.02 1.52 11.82
CA LEU A 78 3.07 1.03 12.82
C LEU A 78 1.70 0.72 12.21
N ALA A 79 1.23 1.55 11.28
CA ALA A 79 -0.01 1.31 10.55
C ALA A 79 0.04 0.01 9.72
N VAL A 80 1.13 -0.24 8.98
CA VAL A 80 1.27 -1.50 8.21
C VAL A 80 1.30 -2.70 9.16
N ALA A 81 1.98 -2.57 10.31
CA ALA A 81 2.03 -3.63 11.31
C ALA A 81 0.65 -3.93 11.91
N ALA A 82 -0.12 -2.89 12.22
CA ALA A 82 -1.48 -3.02 12.74
C ALA A 82 -2.41 -3.67 11.71
N TYR A 83 -2.39 -3.24 10.44
CA TYR A 83 -3.14 -3.91 9.37
C TYR A 83 -2.71 -5.37 9.18
N HIS A 84 -1.42 -5.67 9.29
CA HIS A 84 -0.96 -7.05 9.20
C HIS A 84 -1.44 -7.90 10.40
N ARG A 85 -1.54 -7.34 11.61
CA ARG A 85 -2.19 -8.04 12.74
C ARG A 85 -3.69 -8.23 12.48
N ALA A 86 -4.39 -7.22 11.97
CA ALA A 86 -5.81 -7.31 11.59
C ALA A 86 -6.07 -8.41 10.54
N TYR A 87 -5.11 -8.60 9.63
CA TYR A 87 -5.11 -9.69 8.65
C TYR A 87 -4.97 -11.07 9.31
N LEU A 88 -4.00 -11.24 10.20
CA LEU A 88 -3.69 -12.51 10.87
C LEU A 88 -4.70 -12.87 11.98
N HIS A 89 -5.40 -11.90 12.55
CA HIS A 89 -6.34 -12.07 13.66
C HIS A 89 -7.74 -11.54 13.30
N PRO A 90 -8.53 -12.27 12.50
CA PRO A 90 -9.86 -11.83 12.08
C PRO A 90 -10.83 -11.50 13.22
N ALA A 91 -10.65 -12.12 14.40
CA ALA A 91 -11.49 -11.87 15.57
C ALA A 91 -11.31 -10.46 16.15
N ASP A 92 -10.12 -9.89 16.05
CA ASP A 92 -9.75 -8.58 16.59
C ASP A 92 -9.55 -7.53 15.49
N ARG A 93 -9.99 -7.84 14.26
CA ARG A 93 -9.73 -7.07 13.04
C ARG A 93 -10.11 -5.60 13.20
N ASP A 94 -11.32 -5.31 13.66
CA ASP A 94 -11.84 -3.94 13.76
C ASP A 94 -10.99 -3.07 14.70
N SER A 95 -10.46 -3.65 15.79
CA SER A 95 -9.58 -2.95 16.74
C SER A 95 -8.25 -2.57 16.10
N PHE A 96 -7.62 -3.52 15.40
CA PHE A 96 -6.35 -3.29 14.72
C PHE A 96 -6.49 -2.38 13.48
N GLU A 97 -7.61 -2.47 12.75
CA GLU A 97 -7.91 -1.55 11.65
C GLU A 97 -8.07 -0.11 12.16
N LEU A 98 -8.81 0.09 13.26
CA LEU A 98 -8.96 1.41 13.86
C LEU A 98 -7.61 1.99 14.30
N GLU A 99 -6.75 1.16 14.89
CA GLU A 99 -5.40 1.57 15.28
C GLU A 99 -4.54 1.94 14.07
N ALA A 100 -4.57 1.14 13.00
CA ALA A 100 -3.85 1.43 11.76
C ALA A 100 -4.32 2.75 11.13
N LEU A 101 -5.64 2.97 11.08
CA LEU A 101 -6.23 4.22 10.61
C LEU A 101 -5.79 5.42 11.46
N ARG A 102 -5.75 5.31 12.79
CA ARG A 102 -5.25 6.38 13.67
C ARG A 102 -3.81 6.76 13.32
N HIS A 103 -2.92 5.78 13.18
CA HIS A 103 -1.54 6.04 12.80
C HIS A 103 -1.43 6.70 11.40
N HIS A 104 -2.20 6.21 10.44
CA HIS A 104 -2.23 6.79 9.10
C HIS A 104 -2.72 8.26 9.13
N SER A 105 -3.88 8.53 9.74
CA SER A 105 -4.48 9.86 9.86
C SER A 105 -3.61 10.86 10.60
N ASN A 106 -2.92 10.43 11.66
CA ASN A 106 -2.05 11.29 12.46
C ASN A 106 -0.88 11.89 11.67
N THR A 107 -0.54 11.30 10.51
CA THR A 107 0.67 11.66 9.77
C THR A 107 0.43 12.29 8.42
N VAL A 108 -0.83 12.39 7.98
CA VAL A 108 -1.19 13.05 6.72
C VAL A 108 -0.64 14.47 6.67
N LYS A 109 -0.83 15.26 7.74
CA LYS A 109 -0.36 16.65 7.80
C LYS A 109 1.17 16.76 7.77
N SER A 110 1.86 15.99 8.61
CA SER A 110 3.33 16.01 8.68
C SER A 110 3.98 15.46 7.41
N PHE A 111 3.38 14.44 6.80
CA PHE A 111 3.87 13.85 5.55
C PHE A 111 3.66 14.82 4.38
N HIS A 112 2.50 15.47 4.29
CA HIS A 112 2.27 16.51 3.29
C HIS A 112 3.29 17.66 3.42
N LYS A 113 3.59 18.10 4.66
CA LYS A 113 4.63 19.11 4.90
C LYS A 113 6.02 18.61 4.46
N ALA A 114 6.34 17.34 4.69
CA ALA A 114 7.60 16.75 4.26
C ALA A 114 7.72 16.72 2.73
N ILE A 115 6.64 16.42 2.00
CA ILE A 115 6.61 16.48 0.53
C ILE A 115 6.83 17.91 0.02
N GLN A 116 6.24 18.93 0.66
CA GLN A 116 6.41 20.33 0.27
C GLN A 116 7.84 20.86 0.45
N HIS A 117 8.60 20.28 1.38
CA HIS A 117 10.00 20.66 1.68
C HIS A 117 10.98 19.54 1.29
N LEU A 118 10.57 18.69 0.33
CA LEU A 118 11.36 17.57 -0.15
C LEU A 118 12.69 18.06 -0.73
N ASN A 119 13.77 17.44 -0.30
CA ASN A 119 15.15 17.76 -0.70
C ASN A 119 16.00 16.48 -0.74
N GLU A 120 17.27 16.62 -1.10
CA GLU A 120 18.22 15.52 -1.23
C GLU A 120 18.40 14.71 0.07
N GLU A 121 18.40 15.36 1.22
CA GLU A 121 18.57 14.70 2.53
C GLU A 121 17.35 13.89 2.96
N SER A 122 16.15 14.38 2.64
CA SER A 122 14.88 13.79 3.05
C SER A 122 14.28 12.81 2.04
N CYS A 123 14.85 12.74 0.82
CA CYS A 123 14.25 12.00 -0.29
C CYS A 123 14.03 10.51 0.02
N HIS A 124 14.98 9.85 0.68
CA HIS A 124 14.85 8.45 1.08
C HIS A 124 13.68 8.24 2.05
N THR A 125 13.57 9.09 3.07
CA THR A 125 12.51 8.96 4.07
C THR A 125 11.14 9.25 3.47
N VAL A 126 11.01 10.29 2.67
CA VAL A 126 9.75 10.65 2.00
C VAL A 126 9.34 9.56 1.01
N PHE A 127 10.29 9.01 0.24
CA PHE A 127 10.04 7.91 -0.68
C PHE A 127 9.61 6.63 0.05
N ALA A 128 10.30 6.25 1.14
CA ALA A 128 9.91 5.11 1.96
C ALA A 128 8.50 5.29 2.57
N ALA A 129 8.17 6.50 3.03
CA ALA A 129 6.85 6.81 3.56
C ALA A 129 5.78 6.72 2.45
N ALA A 130 6.05 7.22 1.25
CA ALA A 130 5.14 7.09 0.10
C ALA A 130 4.86 5.62 -0.25
N MET A 131 5.88 4.77 -0.23
CA MET A 131 5.72 3.32 -0.43
C MET A 131 4.81 2.69 0.63
N LEU A 132 5.03 3.00 1.90
CA LEU A 132 4.21 2.46 2.99
C LEU A 132 2.78 3.03 2.97
N VAL A 133 2.57 4.27 2.55
CA VAL A 133 1.25 4.87 2.34
C VAL A 133 0.46 4.08 1.29
N ILE A 134 1.10 3.70 0.18
CA ILE A 134 0.45 2.87 -0.85
C ILE A 134 0.08 1.50 -0.27
N ILE A 135 0.99 0.83 0.45
CA ILE A 135 0.72 -0.46 1.09
C ILE A 135 -0.42 -0.36 2.11
N ASN A 136 -0.42 0.67 2.96
CA ASN A 136 -1.48 0.94 3.93
C ASN A 136 -2.83 1.19 3.25
N THR A 137 -2.83 1.91 2.12
CA THR A 137 -4.05 2.18 1.35
C THR A 137 -4.64 0.88 0.80
N PHE A 138 -3.81 0.02 0.20
CA PHE A 138 -4.26 -1.29 -0.27
C PHE A 138 -4.72 -2.19 0.89
N ALA A 139 -3.95 -2.26 1.98
CA ALA A 139 -4.27 -3.08 3.14
C ALA A 139 -5.61 -2.68 3.79
N SER A 140 -5.87 -1.38 3.93
CA SER A 140 -7.12 -0.86 4.48
C SER A 140 -8.33 -1.43 3.75
N HIS A 141 -8.38 -1.28 2.42
CA HIS A 141 -9.52 -1.74 1.60
C HIS A 141 -9.63 -3.27 1.49
N ALA A 142 -8.50 -3.98 1.54
CA ALA A 142 -8.48 -5.45 1.54
C ALA A 142 -9.21 -5.99 2.79
N LEU A 143 -8.98 -5.33 3.92
CA LEU A 143 -9.48 -5.76 5.22
C LEU A 143 -10.89 -5.24 5.52
N THR A 144 -11.25 -4.04 5.04
CA THR A 144 -12.58 -3.42 5.28
C THR A 144 -13.70 -4.42 5.00
N THR A 145 -14.42 -4.73 6.08
CA THR A 145 -15.61 -5.59 6.12
C THR A 145 -16.91 -4.79 6.02
N GLN A 146 -16.86 -3.49 6.33
CA GLN A 146 -18.02 -2.62 6.25
C GLN A 146 -18.44 -2.39 4.80
N ILE A 147 -19.75 -2.20 4.60
CA ILE A 147 -20.33 -1.71 3.35
C ILE A 147 -19.88 -0.26 3.21
N SER A 148 -18.67 -0.05 2.68
CA SER A 148 -18.21 1.28 2.35
C SER A 148 -19.17 1.88 1.34
N THR A 149 -19.59 3.13 1.57
CA THR A 149 -20.27 3.94 0.57
C THR A 149 -19.33 4.33 -0.58
N SER A 150 -18.02 4.07 -0.44
CA SER A 150 -17.01 4.30 -1.46
C SER A 150 -17.04 3.20 -2.53
N SER A 151 -16.81 3.65 -3.76
CA SER A 151 -16.68 2.80 -4.95
C SER A 151 -15.27 2.19 -4.95
N THR A 152 -15.14 0.86 -5.08
CA THR A 152 -13.84 0.16 -5.17
C THR A 152 -13.04 0.69 -6.36
N LEU A 153 -13.72 1.00 -7.46
CA LEU A 153 -13.13 1.71 -8.60
C LEU A 153 -12.55 3.07 -8.18
N GLY A 154 -13.31 3.89 -7.45
CA GLY A 154 -12.85 5.19 -6.96
C GLY A 154 -11.60 5.08 -6.07
N ASP A 155 -11.61 4.13 -5.14
CA ASP A 155 -10.50 3.87 -4.22
C ASP A 155 -9.24 3.37 -4.97
N LEU A 156 -9.44 2.53 -5.99
CA LEU A 156 -8.35 2.09 -6.88
C LEU A 156 -7.74 3.26 -7.67
N LEU A 157 -8.58 4.14 -8.23
CA LEU A 157 -8.11 5.32 -8.94
C LEU A 157 -7.36 6.28 -8.00
N GLY A 158 -7.80 6.42 -6.75
CA GLY A 158 -7.06 7.13 -5.71
C GLY A 158 -5.68 6.51 -5.47
N SER A 159 -5.60 5.18 -5.43
CA SER A 159 -4.33 4.45 -5.32
C SER A 159 -3.41 4.68 -6.53
N PHE A 160 -3.96 4.80 -7.74
CA PHE A 160 -3.18 5.15 -8.94
C PHE A 160 -2.55 6.55 -8.82
N VAL A 161 -3.27 7.53 -8.28
CA VAL A 161 -2.73 8.86 -8.02
C VAL A 161 -1.56 8.81 -7.04
N LEU A 162 -1.67 8.02 -5.96
CA LEU A 162 -0.58 7.83 -4.99
C LEU A 162 0.66 7.18 -5.64
N ILE A 163 0.47 6.15 -6.45
CA ILE A 163 1.54 5.47 -7.18
C ILE A 163 2.24 6.43 -8.14
N ARG A 164 1.49 7.22 -8.92
CA ARG A 164 2.04 8.24 -9.83
C ARG A 164 2.81 9.33 -9.09
N GLY A 165 2.28 9.78 -7.93
CA GLY A 165 2.97 10.75 -7.07
C GLY A 165 4.29 10.23 -6.52
N MET A 166 4.32 8.98 -6.05
CA MET A 166 5.55 8.31 -5.62
C MET A 166 6.57 8.20 -6.77
N ASN A 167 6.12 7.87 -7.98
CA ASN A 167 7.00 7.83 -9.14
C ASN A 167 7.57 9.21 -9.49
N GLY A 168 6.83 10.30 -9.28
CA GLY A 168 7.36 11.66 -9.44
C GLY A 168 8.54 11.96 -8.48
N ILE A 169 8.47 11.45 -7.24
CA ILE A 169 9.60 11.51 -6.30
C ILE A 169 10.78 10.70 -6.84
N LEU A 170 10.54 9.47 -7.30
CA LEU A 170 11.58 8.61 -7.86
C LEU A 170 12.32 9.29 -9.02
N GLN A 171 11.57 9.84 -9.98
CA GLN A 171 12.16 10.51 -11.14
C GLN A 171 12.97 11.75 -10.77
N SER A 172 12.55 12.48 -9.73
CA SER A 172 13.23 13.70 -9.30
C SER A 172 14.55 13.41 -8.57
N PHE A 173 14.66 12.26 -7.89
CA PHE A 173 15.79 11.91 -7.01
C PHE A 173 16.42 10.56 -7.36
N GLU A 174 16.29 10.11 -8.61
CA GLU A 174 16.63 8.73 -9.01
C GLU A 174 18.05 8.33 -8.61
N HIS A 175 19.05 9.15 -8.94
CA HIS A 175 20.45 8.88 -8.63
C HIS A 175 20.71 8.76 -7.12
N LEU A 176 20.19 9.69 -6.32
CA LEU A 176 20.33 9.63 -4.86
C LEU A 176 19.64 8.39 -4.29
N LEU A 177 18.41 8.10 -4.75
CA LEU A 177 17.66 6.93 -4.30
C LEU A 177 18.36 5.62 -4.66
N GLN A 178 19.00 5.54 -5.83
CA GLN A 178 19.79 4.39 -6.28
C GLN A 178 21.08 4.20 -5.47
N ASP A 179 21.76 5.29 -5.13
CA ASP A 179 23.03 5.24 -4.38
C ASP A 179 22.83 5.06 -2.86
N GLY A 180 21.63 5.35 -2.35
CA GLY A 180 21.31 5.24 -0.94
C GLY A 180 20.65 3.91 -0.51
N PRO A 181 20.11 3.84 0.72
CA PRO A 181 19.65 2.59 1.33
C PRO A 181 18.49 1.90 0.59
N LEU A 182 17.72 2.66 -0.20
CA LEU A 182 16.57 2.14 -0.96
C LEU A 182 16.95 1.64 -2.36
N GLY A 183 18.18 1.87 -2.81
CA GLY A 183 18.65 1.50 -4.15
C GLY A 183 18.34 0.07 -4.56
N PRO A 184 18.53 -0.95 -3.70
CA PRO A 184 18.20 -2.33 -4.02
C PRO A 184 16.75 -2.59 -4.44
N LEU A 185 15.77 -1.77 -4.00
CA LEU A 185 14.37 -1.86 -4.44
C LEU A 185 14.20 -1.45 -5.91
N LEU A 186 15.03 -0.51 -6.36
CA LEU A 186 14.97 0.06 -7.70
C LEU A 186 15.64 -0.84 -8.74
N ILE A 187 16.54 -1.72 -8.31
CA ILE A 187 17.20 -2.69 -9.17
C ILE A 187 16.14 -3.65 -9.75
N LEU A 188 16.08 -3.71 -11.08
CA LEU A 188 15.26 -4.68 -11.80
C LEU A 188 15.85 -6.08 -11.64
N SER A 189 15.00 -7.06 -11.34
CA SER A 189 15.44 -8.46 -11.34
C SER A 189 15.70 -8.89 -12.78
N GLN A 190 16.78 -9.62 -13.02
CA GLN A 190 17.05 -10.25 -14.31
C GLN A 190 16.60 -11.72 -14.34
N ARG A 191 15.66 -12.09 -13.44
CA ARG A 191 15.08 -13.43 -13.39
C ARG A 191 13.72 -13.40 -14.07
N PRO A 192 13.64 -13.75 -15.36
CA PRO A 192 12.37 -13.81 -16.05
C PRO A 192 11.49 -14.89 -15.43
N SER A 193 10.21 -14.58 -15.25
CA SER A 193 9.20 -15.52 -14.77
C SER A 193 8.03 -15.53 -15.75
N SER A 194 7.78 -16.66 -16.39
CA SER A 194 6.54 -16.86 -17.13
C SER A 194 5.46 -17.42 -16.21
N LEU A 195 4.27 -16.83 -16.31
CA LEU A 195 3.05 -17.34 -15.68
C LEU A 195 2.04 -17.60 -16.79
N PRO A 196 1.43 -18.79 -16.87
CA PRO A 196 0.43 -19.11 -17.90
C PRO A 196 -0.73 -18.10 -17.94
N LEU A 197 -1.09 -17.52 -16.79
CA LEU A 197 -2.09 -16.47 -16.70
C LEU A 197 -1.69 -15.20 -17.47
N LEU A 198 -0.43 -14.78 -17.39
CA LEU A 198 0.04 -13.56 -18.06
C LEU A 198 0.08 -13.74 -19.57
N GLU A 199 0.48 -14.93 -20.05
CA GLU A 199 0.40 -15.29 -21.47
C GLU A 199 -1.06 -15.26 -21.97
N THR A 200 -1.98 -15.82 -21.17
CA THR A 200 -3.42 -15.79 -21.48
C THR A 200 -3.97 -14.35 -21.47
N LEU A 201 -3.54 -13.50 -20.53
CA LEU A 201 -3.90 -12.08 -20.48
C LEU A 201 -3.46 -11.37 -21.76
N ILE A 202 -2.21 -11.56 -22.19
CA ILE A 202 -1.69 -10.98 -23.43
C ILE A 202 -2.53 -11.45 -24.63
N GLN A 203 -2.84 -12.75 -24.72
CA GLN A 203 -3.67 -13.28 -25.81
C GLN A 203 -5.05 -12.61 -25.83
N LYS A 204 -5.72 -12.53 -24.68
CA LYS A 204 -7.08 -11.96 -24.58
C LYS A 204 -7.10 -10.45 -24.84
N LEU A 205 -6.04 -9.73 -24.46
CA LEU A 205 -5.87 -8.30 -24.80
C LEU A 205 -5.69 -8.10 -26.31
N HIS A 206 -4.99 -9.00 -27.01
CA HIS A 206 -4.93 -8.97 -28.48
C HIS A 206 -6.27 -9.28 -29.14
N GLU A 207 -7.05 -10.22 -28.61
CA GLU A 207 -8.42 -10.48 -29.06
C GLU A 207 -9.29 -9.21 -28.90
N LEU A 208 -9.21 -8.53 -27.75
CA LEU A 208 -9.92 -7.28 -27.50
C LEU A 208 -9.56 -6.17 -28.50
N LEU A 209 -8.28 -6.03 -28.87
CA LEU A 209 -7.84 -5.06 -29.89
C LEU A 209 -8.52 -5.29 -31.25
N SER A 210 -8.79 -6.55 -31.59
CA SER A 210 -9.47 -6.91 -32.85
C SER A 210 -10.96 -6.57 -32.85
N ASP A 211 -11.58 -6.46 -31.68
CA ASP A 211 -12.98 -6.07 -31.51
C ASP A 211 -13.20 -4.56 -31.57
N PHE A 212 -12.15 -3.76 -31.37
CA PHE A 212 -12.19 -2.31 -31.53
C PHE A 212 -12.28 -1.97 -33.03
N ARG A 213 -13.51 -1.85 -33.55
CA ARG A 213 -13.80 -1.60 -34.98
C ARG A 213 -14.06 -0.14 -35.34
N ASP A 214 -14.23 0.72 -34.34
CA ASP A 214 -14.54 2.15 -34.52
C ASP A 214 -13.31 3.02 -34.23
N ASP A 215 -13.21 4.16 -34.92
CA ASP A 215 -12.10 5.13 -34.84
C ASP A 215 -12.48 6.36 -34.00
N SER A 216 -13.46 6.23 -33.11
CA SER A 216 -13.76 7.27 -32.13
C SER A 216 -12.55 7.58 -31.24
N SER A 217 -12.49 8.83 -30.76
CA SER A 217 -11.39 9.30 -29.91
C SER A 217 -11.21 8.43 -28.65
N ASP A 218 -12.31 8.06 -27.99
CA ASP A 218 -12.29 7.22 -26.79
C ASP A 218 -11.78 5.81 -27.09
N MET A 219 -12.14 5.26 -28.25
CA MET A 219 -11.66 3.94 -28.69
C MET A 219 -10.17 3.96 -29.02
N THR A 220 -9.68 5.04 -29.63
CA THR A 220 -8.25 5.26 -29.89
C THR A 220 -7.45 5.31 -28.59
N ILE A 221 -7.95 6.01 -27.58
CA ILE A 221 -7.35 6.05 -26.24
C ILE A 221 -7.31 4.65 -25.62
N CYS A 222 -8.43 3.91 -25.65
CA CYS A 222 -8.49 2.55 -25.12
C CYS A 222 -7.54 1.60 -25.86
N ARG A 223 -7.43 1.71 -27.19
CA ARG A 223 -6.51 0.91 -28.02
C ARG A 223 -5.07 1.15 -27.62
N GLN A 224 -4.67 2.41 -27.47
CA GLN A 224 -3.34 2.77 -27.01
C GLN A 224 -3.04 2.18 -25.63
N GLU A 225 -4.00 2.22 -24.70
CA GLU A 225 -3.79 1.65 -23.37
C GLU A 225 -3.71 0.15 -23.34
N VAL A 226 -4.43 -0.55 -24.21
CA VAL A 226 -4.27 -2.00 -24.32
C VAL A 226 -2.84 -2.34 -24.79
N HIS A 227 -2.28 -1.61 -25.74
CA HIS A 227 -0.86 -1.78 -26.12
C HIS A 227 0.10 -1.46 -24.97
N ASN A 228 -0.11 -0.37 -24.24
CA ASN A 228 0.70 -0.02 -23.06
C ASN A 228 0.62 -1.10 -21.99
N PHE A 229 -0.56 -1.71 -21.80
CA PHE A 229 -0.76 -2.75 -20.80
C PHE A 229 -0.06 -4.05 -21.20
N ILE A 230 -0.19 -4.48 -22.46
CA ILE A 230 0.55 -5.64 -23.01
C ILE A 230 2.06 -5.43 -22.80
N HIS A 231 2.59 -4.27 -23.18
CA HIS A 231 4.01 -3.95 -23.00
C HIS A 231 4.43 -4.01 -21.52
N THR A 232 3.57 -3.53 -20.62
CA THR A 232 3.82 -3.60 -19.16
C THR A 232 3.89 -5.05 -18.67
N ILE A 233 3.01 -5.93 -19.17
CA ILE A 233 3.02 -7.36 -18.82
C ILE A 233 4.30 -8.01 -19.31
N GLU A 234 4.66 -7.83 -20.58
CA GLU A 234 5.89 -8.38 -21.17
C GLU A 234 7.14 -7.92 -20.43
N ARG A 235 7.25 -6.61 -20.16
CA ARG A 235 8.34 -6.04 -19.36
C ARG A 235 8.36 -6.61 -17.95
N GLY A 236 7.20 -6.80 -17.32
CA GLY A 236 7.07 -7.37 -15.99
C GLY A 236 7.61 -8.79 -15.91
N MET A 237 7.28 -9.62 -16.90
CA MET A 237 7.75 -11.01 -17.02
C MET A 237 9.27 -11.11 -17.20
N ILE A 238 9.90 -10.11 -17.83
CA ILE A 238 11.36 -10.10 -18.07
C ILE A 238 12.13 -9.53 -16.87
N THR A 239 11.54 -8.57 -16.14
CA THR A 239 12.26 -7.73 -15.15
C THR A 239 11.92 -8.05 -13.69
N SER A 240 11.17 -9.13 -13.43
CA SER A 240 10.74 -9.50 -12.08
C SER A 240 10.48 -10.99 -11.93
N ASP A 241 10.90 -11.53 -10.78
CA ASP A 241 10.50 -12.84 -10.26
C ASP A 241 9.06 -12.85 -9.73
N ARG A 242 8.47 -11.67 -9.49
CA ARG A 242 7.07 -11.45 -9.11
C ARG A 242 6.39 -10.52 -10.12
N PRO A 243 6.17 -10.98 -11.37
CA PRO A 243 5.71 -10.13 -12.46
C PRO A 243 4.35 -9.49 -12.17
N LEU A 244 3.45 -10.16 -11.45
CA LEU A 244 2.14 -9.61 -11.08
C LEU A 244 2.27 -8.33 -10.25
N LEU A 245 3.04 -8.34 -9.15
CA LEU A 245 3.24 -7.15 -8.31
C LEU A 245 3.89 -6.01 -9.10
N ARG A 246 4.84 -6.33 -9.99
CA ARG A 246 5.46 -5.34 -10.90
C ARG A 246 4.41 -4.69 -11.80
N ILE A 247 3.54 -5.48 -12.42
CA ILE A 247 2.46 -4.99 -13.30
C ILE A 247 1.49 -4.10 -12.52
N ILE A 248 1.07 -4.52 -11.32
CA ILE A 248 0.16 -3.77 -10.45
C ILE A 248 0.72 -2.39 -10.10
N MET A 249 2.03 -2.28 -9.87
CA MET A 249 2.67 -1.02 -9.53
C MET A 249 3.07 -0.18 -10.75
N TYR A 250 3.46 -0.78 -11.87
CA TYR A 250 4.00 -0.06 -13.02
C TYR A 250 2.93 0.44 -13.99
N TRP A 251 1.89 -0.36 -14.26
CA TRP A 251 0.85 0.07 -15.21
C TRP A 251 0.19 1.40 -14.82
N PRO A 252 -0.16 1.66 -13.54
CA PRO A 252 -0.70 2.96 -13.12
C PRO A 252 0.22 4.15 -13.37
N ILE A 253 1.55 3.93 -13.39
CA ILE A 253 2.54 4.96 -13.72
C ILE A 253 2.50 5.29 -15.21
N ALA A 254 2.32 4.27 -16.05
CA ALA A 254 2.32 4.37 -17.51
C ALA A 254 0.97 4.78 -18.12
N LEU A 255 -0.11 4.80 -17.33
CA LEU A 255 -1.44 5.21 -17.78
C LEU A 255 -1.45 6.64 -18.33
N THR A 256 -2.10 6.83 -19.48
CA THR A 256 -2.38 8.16 -20.03
C THR A 256 -3.48 8.87 -19.23
N ASP A 257 -3.39 10.19 -19.15
CA ASP A 257 -4.42 11.02 -18.50
C ASP A 257 -5.77 10.94 -19.23
N GLY A 258 -5.74 10.73 -20.56
CA GLY A 258 -6.93 10.50 -21.36
C GLY A 258 -7.69 9.27 -20.88
N PHE A 259 -7.00 8.15 -20.68
CA PHE A 259 -7.65 6.93 -20.20
C PHE A 259 -8.14 7.04 -18.76
N LEU A 260 -7.37 7.68 -17.87
CA LEU A 260 -7.83 7.96 -16.51
C LEU A 260 -9.13 8.79 -16.51
N THR A 261 -9.24 9.75 -17.42
CA THR A 261 -10.48 10.54 -17.60
C THR A 261 -11.65 9.63 -18.00
N LEU A 262 -11.44 8.69 -18.93
CA LEU A 262 -12.46 7.72 -19.33
C LEU A 262 -12.87 6.80 -18.16
N LEU A 263 -11.93 6.40 -17.31
CA LEU A 263 -12.22 5.61 -16.10
C LEU A 263 -13.05 6.40 -15.08
N HIS A 264 -12.71 7.67 -14.84
CA HIS A 264 -13.48 8.55 -13.97
C HIS A 264 -14.91 8.78 -14.49
N GLN A 265 -15.07 8.86 -15.81
CA GLN A 265 -16.36 8.93 -16.49
C GLN A 265 -17.11 7.59 -16.55
N ARG A 266 -16.50 6.50 -16.05
CA ARG A 266 -17.05 5.13 -16.06
C ARG A 266 -17.42 4.66 -17.48
N GLN A 267 -16.62 5.06 -18.46
CA GLN A 267 -16.82 4.65 -19.85
C GLN A 267 -16.71 3.14 -19.98
N ARG A 268 -17.70 2.52 -20.64
CA ARG A 268 -17.86 1.07 -20.70
C ARG A 268 -16.60 0.37 -21.23
N THR A 269 -16.03 0.86 -22.32
CA THR A 269 -14.82 0.28 -22.94
C THR A 269 -13.60 0.38 -22.03
N ALA A 270 -13.43 1.52 -21.34
CA ALA A 270 -12.34 1.70 -20.40
C ALA A 270 -12.45 0.76 -19.19
N LEU A 271 -13.67 0.52 -18.69
CA LEU A 271 -13.93 -0.46 -17.63
C LEU A 271 -13.65 -1.90 -18.09
N VAL A 272 -13.95 -2.24 -19.34
CA VAL A 272 -13.57 -3.54 -19.92
C VAL A 272 -12.06 -3.70 -19.95
N VAL A 273 -11.30 -2.69 -20.38
CA VAL A 273 -9.82 -2.73 -20.33
C VAL A 273 -9.33 -2.88 -18.89
N LEU A 274 -9.87 -2.09 -17.95
CA LEU A 274 -9.52 -2.17 -16.52
C LEU A 274 -9.81 -3.56 -15.90
N SER A 275 -10.82 -4.28 -16.39
CA SER A 275 -11.12 -5.62 -15.88
C SER A 275 -9.96 -6.60 -16.07
N TYR A 276 -9.10 -6.42 -17.09
CA TYR A 276 -7.90 -7.24 -17.26
C TYR A 276 -6.86 -6.97 -16.17
N TYR A 277 -6.73 -5.71 -15.74
CA TYR A 277 -5.95 -5.37 -14.55
C TYR A 277 -6.57 -5.97 -13.29
N GLY A 278 -7.91 -6.02 -13.20
CA GLY A 278 -8.64 -6.73 -12.15
C GLY A 278 -8.26 -8.21 -12.05
N VAL A 279 -8.13 -8.92 -13.17
CA VAL A 279 -7.65 -10.33 -13.19
C VAL A 279 -6.22 -10.44 -12.66
N ALA A 280 -5.32 -9.54 -13.05
CA ALA A 280 -3.96 -9.50 -12.52
C ALA A 280 -3.94 -9.22 -11.00
N LEU A 281 -4.84 -8.34 -10.50
CA LEU A 281 -5.01 -8.08 -9.08
C LEU A 281 -5.50 -9.30 -8.31
N VAL A 282 -6.47 -10.06 -8.86
CA VAL A 282 -6.94 -11.31 -8.25
C VAL A 282 -5.77 -12.27 -8.05
N ALA A 283 -4.96 -12.45 -9.09
CA ALA A 283 -3.81 -13.34 -9.03
C ALA A 283 -2.73 -12.86 -8.05
N ALA A 284 -2.45 -11.56 -8.01
CA ALA A 284 -1.50 -10.98 -7.06
C ALA A 284 -1.96 -11.16 -5.60
N GLY A 285 -3.27 -11.09 -5.35
CA GLY A 285 -3.86 -11.23 -4.03
C GLY A 285 -3.69 -12.59 -3.37
N PHE A 286 -3.30 -13.65 -4.10
CA PHE A 286 -3.00 -14.96 -3.51
C PHE A 286 -1.69 -14.97 -2.72
N ASP A 287 -0.70 -14.17 -3.14
CA ASP A 287 0.62 -14.13 -2.54
C ASP A 287 0.89 -12.84 -1.74
N VAL A 288 0.09 -11.80 -1.98
CA VAL A 288 0.28 -10.46 -1.42
C VAL A 288 -0.92 -10.08 -0.56
N TRP A 289 -0.77 -10.23 0.75
CA TRP A 289 -1.83 -10.05 1.74
C TRP A 289 -2.57 -8.71 1.63
N PHE A 290 -1.85 -7.62 1.36
CA PHE A 290 -2.46 -6.29 1.26
C PHE A 290 -3.21 -6.06 -0.07
N LEU A 291 -3.06 -6.94 -1.06
CA LEU A 291 -3.83 -6.92 -2.31
C LEU A 291 -5.01 -7.91 -2.31
N GLU A 292 -5.20 -8.66 -1.23
CA GLU A 292 -6.27 -9.64 -1.14
C GLU A 292 -7.64 -8.97 -1.36
N ARG A 293 -8.55 -9.68 -2.05
CA ARG A 293 -9.94 -9.25 -2.36
C ARG A 293 -10.09 -8.04 -3.28
N TRP A 294 -9.03 -7.26 -3.57
CA TRP A 294 -9.09 -6.08 -4.45
C TRP A 294 -9.62 -6.42 -5.85
N GLY A 295 -8.98 -7.39 -6.52
CA GLY A 295 -9.39 -7.78 -7.87
C GLY A 295 -10.82 -8.32 -7.91
N GLN A 296 -11.26 -9.01 -6.86
CA GLN A 296 -12.61 -9.59 -6.77
C GLN A 296 -13.66 -8.48 -6.64
N LYS A 297 -13.48 -7.56 -5.68
CA LYS A 297 -14.37 -6.41 -5.45
C LYS A 297 -14.44 -5.53 -6.71
N LEU A 298 -13.29 -5.28 -7.35
CA LEU A 298 -13.22 -4.47 -8.57
C LEU A 298 -13.99 -5.12 -9.72
N LEU A 299 -13.77 -6.42 -9.99
CA LEU A 299 -14.45 -7.13 -11.07
C LEU A 299 -15.96 -7.21 -10.85
N GLN A 300 -16.40 -7.41 -9.62
CA GLN A 300 -17.83 -7.36 -9.26
C GLN A 300 -18.42 -5.97 -9.51
N GLU A 301 -17.73 -4.90 -9.11
CA GLU A 301 -18.21 -3.54 -9.39
C GLU A 301 -18.25 -3.26 -10.90
N ILE A 302 -17.22 -3.64 -11.66
CA ILE A 302 -17.19 -3.50 -13.12
C ILE A 302 -18.34 -4.27 -13.79
N GLU A 303 -18.64 -5.48 -13.33
CA GLU A 303 -19.79 -6.27 -13.81
C GLU A 303 -21.10 -5.52 -13.62
N THR A 304 -21.31 -4.89 -12.46
CA THR A 304 -22.52 -4.08 -12.21
C THR A 304 -22.61 -2.85 -13.12
N LEU A 305 -21.49 -2.19 -13.41
CA LEU A 305 -21.44 -0.97 -14.22
C LEU A 305 -21.57 -1.24 -15.73
N VAL A 306 -20.95 -2.31 -16.22
CA VAL A 306 -20.96 -2.68 -17.65
C VAL A 306 -22.20 -3.53 -18.00
N GLY A 307 -22.72 -4.27 -17.03
CA GLY A 307 -23.83 -5.21 -17.16
C GLY A 307 -23.37 -6.66 -17.26
N SER A 308 -23.99 -7.54 -16.47
CA SER A 308 -23.62 -8.96 -16.30
C SER A 308 -23.76 -9.84 -17.56
N GLN A 309 -24.47 -9.35 -18.59
CA GLN A 309 -24.65 -10.04 -19.88
C GLN A 309 -23.61 -9.60 -20.94
N ALA A 310 -22.61 -8.80 -20.55
CA ALA A 310 -21.58 -8.36 -21.48
C ALA A 310 -20.61 -9.51 -21.80
N ASP A 311 -20.67 -10.02 -23.04
CA ASP A 311 -19.73 -11.04 -23.52
C ASP A 311 -18.26 -10.62 -23.32
N SER A 312 -17.98 -9.32 -23.36
CA SER A 312 -16.65 -8.72 -23.15
C SER A 312 -16.05 -8.93 -21.75
N LEU A 313 -16.86 -9.30 -20.75
CA LEU A 313 -16.43 -9.57 -19.37
C LEU A 313 -16.44 -11.05 -19.00
N LYS A 314 -16.99 -11.91 -19.87
CA LYS A 314 -17.23 -13.32 -19.57
C LYS A 314 -15.95 -14.05 -19.14
N TRP A 315 -14.86 -13.83 -19.86
CA TRP A 315 -13.58 -14.48 -19.56
C TRP A 315 -13.02 -14.09 -18.19
N GLN A 316 -13.09 -12.81 -17.82
CA GLN A 316 -12.60 -12.27 -16.56
C GLN A 316 -13.40 -12.83 -15.39
N LEU A 317 -14.73 -12.88 -15.52
CA LEU A 317 -15.63 -13.41 -14.50
C LEU A 317 -15.50 -14.93 -14.35
N ASP A 318 -15.32 -15.67 -15.45
CA ASP A 318 -15.06 -17.11 -15.39
C ASP A 318 -13.70 -17.42 -14.77
N THR A 319 -12.68 -16.59 -15.06
CA THR A 319 -11.36 -16.70 -14.43
C THR A 319 -11.45 -16.43 -12.92
N LEU A 320 -12.17 -15.38 -12.52
CA LEU A 320 -12.45 -15.10 -11.11
C LEU A 320 -13.16 -16.27 -10.41
N LYS A 321 -14.21 -16.83 -11.03
CA LYS A 321 -14.94 -17.98 -10.46
C LYS A 321 -14.03 -19.19 -10.28
N LYS A 322 -13.18 -19.52 -11.25
CA LYS A 322 -12.20 -20.61 -11.15
C LYS A 322 -11.18 -20.36 -10.05
N ALA A 323 -10.71 -19.12 -9.91
CA ALA A 323 -9.75 -18.74 -8.89
C ALA A 323 -10.32 -18.80 -7.46
N LEU A 324 -11.65 -18.66 -7.32
CA LEU A 324 -12.36 -18.71 -6.04
C LEU A 324 -12.86 -20.10 -5.63
N GLN A 325 -12.74 -21.11 -6.50
CA GLN A 325 -13.13 -22.48 -6.14
C GLN A 325 -12.16 -23.04 -5.10
N PRO A 326 -12.64 -23.61 -3.98
CA PRO A 326 -11.78 -24.31 -3.05
C PRO A 326 -11.19 -25.54 -3.76
N ASN A 327 -9.86 -25.68 -3.70
CA ASN A 327 -9.15 -26.89 -4.15
C ASN A 327 -9.57 -28.12 -3.35
#